data_AF-A0A0K1QQL4-F1
#
_entry.id   AF-A0A0K1QQL4-F1
#
_cell.length_a   1.000
_cell.length_b   1.000
_cell.length_c   1.000
_cell.angle_alpha   90.00
_cell.angle_beta   90.00
_cell.angle_gamma   90.00
#
_symmetry.space_group_name_H-M   'P 1'
#
loop_
_entity.id
_entity.type
_entity.pdbx_description
1 polymer ?
#
loop_
_entity_poly.entity_id
_entity_poly.type
_entity_poly.pdbx_seq_one_letter_code
_entity_poly.pdbx_strand_id
1 'polypeptide(L)' 'MTSKARVLFVWSFEDPVTSTKHDAFRLTLHEIHERIKMFVLVKNKH' A
#
# COMPACT_ATOMS: atom_id res chain seq x y z
N MET A 1 -18.77 21.66 17.94
CA MET A 1 -18.67 20.55 16.97
C MET A 1 -17.29 20.60 16.32
N THR A 2 -16.33 19.79 16.75
CA THR A 2 -15.01 19.70 16.13
C THR A 2 -14.98 18.54 15.14
N SER A 3 -14.95 18.86 13.85
CA SER A 3 -14.77 17.88 12.77
C SER A 3 -13.34 17.34 12.80
N LYS A 4 -13.18 16.03 13.01
CA LYS A 4 -11.91 15.32 12.79
C LYS A 4 -11.69 15.20 11.28
N ALA A 5 -10.70 15.91 10.75
CA ALA A 5 -10.23 15.69 9.39
C ALA A 5 -9.59 14.29 9.29
N ARG A 6 -10.06 13.46 8.36
CA ARG A 6 -9.47 12.16 8.05
C ARG A 6 -8.56 12.32 6.83
N VAL A 7 -7.28 12.02 6.98
CA VAL A 7 -6.34 11.95 5.86
C VAL A 7 -6.48 10.58 5.20
N LEU A 8 -6.78 10.55 3.90
CA LEU A 8 -6.81 9.33 3.09
C LEU A 8 -5.48 9.20 2.33
N PHE A 9 -4.84 8.04 2.43
CA PHE A 9 -3.67 7.70 1.63
C PHE A 9 -4.06 6.61 0.64
N VAL A 10 -3.85 6.84 -0.65
CA VAL A 10 -4.17 5.86 -1.72
C VAL A 10 -2.87 5.47 -2.41
N TRP A 11 -2.58 4.16 -2.44
CA TRP A 11 -1.47 3.60 -3.22
C TRP A 11 -2.00 3.03 -4.53
N SER A 12 -1.32 3.36 -5.62
CA SER A 12 -1.56 2.73 -6.93
C SER A 12 -0.51 1.64 -7.18
N PHE A 13 -0.94 0.52 -7.76
CA PHE A 13 -0.09 -0.58 -8.18
C PHE A 13 -0.73 -1.26 -9.40
N GLU A 14 0.06 -2.02 -10.15
CA GLU A 14 -0.39 -2.75 -11.34
C GLU A 14 -1.42 -3.83 -10.95
N ASP A 15 -2.53 -3.92 -11.70
CA ASP A 15 -3.50 -5.01 -11.54
C ASP A 15 -2.87 -6.32 -12.04
N PRO A 16 -2.57 -7.28 -11.14
CA PRO A 16 -1.88 -8.50 -11.53
C PRO A 16 -2.72 -9.39 -12.45
N VAL A 17 -4.04 -9.20 -12.51
CA VAL A 17 -4.93 -9.98 -13.40
C VAL A 17 -4.71 -9.60 -14.87
N THR A 18 -4.41 -8.33 -15.14
CA THR A 18 -4.20 -7.82 -16.50
C THR A 18 -2.74 -7.86 -16.95
N SER A 19 -1.82 -8.21 -16.05
CA SER A 19 -0.39 -8.19 -16.34
C SER A 19 0.06 -9.39 -17.18
N THR A 20 1.01 -9.17 -18.08
CA THR A 20 1.66 -10.25 -18.85
C THR A 20 2.85 -10.88 -18.13
N LYS A 21 3.20 -10.39 -16.93
CA LYS A 21 4.34 -10.89 -16.15
C LYS A 21 3.98 -12.21 -15.48
N HIS A 22 4.84 -13.21 -15.62
CA HIS A 22 4.67 -14.53 -15.03
C HIS A 22 4.60 -14.51 -13.48
N ASP A 23 5.13 -13.47 -12.84
CA ASP A 23 5.15 -13.30 -11.39
C ASP A 23 4.36 -12.06 -10.90
N ALA A 24 3.41 -11.57 -11.69
CA ALA A 24 2.64 -10.36 -11.39
C ALA A 24 2.02 -10.33 -9.98
N PHE A 25 1.35 -11.41 -9.57
CA PHE A 25 0.76 -11.50 -8.23
C PHE A 25 1.81 -11.39 -7.12
N ARG A 26 2.97 -12.01 -7.30
CA ARG A 26 4.07 -11.94 -6.31
C ARG A 26 4.60 -10.52 -6.20
N LEU A 27 4.78 -9.84 -7.34
CA LEU A 27 5.25 -8.46 -7.40
C LEU A 27 4.25 -7.51 -6.71
N THR A 28 2.97 -7.59 -7.07
CA THR A 28 1.92 -6.76 -6.46
C THR A 28 1.84 -6.98 -4.95
N LEU A 29 1.86 -8.24 -4.49
CA LEU A 29 1.85 -8.54 -3.05
C LEU A 29 3.08 -7.97 -2.34
N HIS A 30 4.26 -8.09 -2.94
CA HIS A 30 5.49 -7.53 -2.38
C HIS A 30 5.42 -6.00 -2.27
N GLU A 31 4.92 -5.32 -3.30
CA GLU A 31 4.76 -3.87 -3.33
C GLU A 31 3.81 -3.36 -2.24
N ILE A 32 2.68 -4.06 -2.02
CA ILE A 32 1.72 -3.73 -0.96
C ILE A 32 2.36 -3.96 0.42
N HIS A 33 3.02 -5.10 0.60
CA HIS A 33 3.65 -5.47 1.86
C HIS A 33 4.69 -4.46 2.33
N GLU A 34 5.60 -4.05 1.44
CA GLU A 34 6.64 -3.08 1.78
C GLU A 34 6.07 -1.71 2.14
N ARG A 35 5.00 -1.27 1.48
CA ARG A 35 4.33 -0.01 1.82
C ARG A 35 3.62 -0.06 3.17
N ILE A 36 2.98 -1.19 3.49
CA ILE A 36 2.39 -1.40 4.81
C ILE A 36 3.47 -1.38 5.89
N LYS A 37 4.60 -2.08 5.68
CA LYS A 37 5.74 -2.04 6.62
C LYS A 37 6.24 -0.62 6.86
N MET A 38 6.50 0.14 5.80
CA MET A 38 6.95 1.53 5.94
C MET A 38 5.92 2.38 6.69
N PHE A 39 4.63 2.22 6.40
CA PHE A 39 3.57 2.93 7.10
C PHE A 39 3.55 2.59 8.60
N VAL A 40 3.62 1.30 8.95
CA VAL A 40 3.67 0.84 10.34
C VAL A 40 4.91 1.37 11.06
N LEU A 41 6.09 1.30 10.43
CA LEU A 41 7.34 1.80 11.00
C LEU A 41 7.26 3.32 11.27
N VAL A 42 6.76 4.12 10.33
CA VAL A 42 6.61 5.57 10.51
C VAL A 42 5.59 5.88 11.60
N LYS A 43 4.49 5.14 11.67
CA LYS A 43 3.44 5.32 12.68
C LYS A 43 3.86 4.90 14.09
N ASN A 44 4.74 3.91 14.20
CA ASN A 44 5.22 3.37 15.47
C ASN A 44 6.55 3.98 15.93
N LYS A 45 7.11 4.97 15.22
CA LYS A 45 8.24 5.76 15.71
C LYS A 45 7.77 6.70 16.82
N HIS A 46 7.59 6.18 18.03
CA HIS A 46 7.42 6.90 19.29
C HIS A 46 8.35 6.26 20.33
#